data_AF-A0A1Y2GB71-F1
#
_entry.id   AF-A0A1Y2GB71-F1
#
_cell.length_a   1.000
_cell.length_b   1.000
_cell.length_c   1.000
_cell.angle_alpha   90.00
_cell.angle_beta   90.00
_cell.angle_gamma   90.00
#
_symmetry.space_group_name_H-M   'P 1'
#
loop_
_entity.id
_entity.type
_entity.pdbx_description
1 polymer ?
#
loop_
_entity_poly.entity_id
_entity_poly.type
_entity_poly.pdbx_seq_one_letter_code
_entity_poly.pdbx_strand_id
1 'polypeptide(L)'
;MVYNVDGHDTRASYIGADKPSLYSYKLKKSGFRIQVCSDMNNIILFASKPAPCRDFNDGTMLVKMNIASHIHKLDCIALDGGYSGFVRQLVEPSNALSYENFCYPVRKTRGIAMTDQELHYNKAFDAKTFDLQFKLCCLLMNIKRVVSIHNIPTQTHHTFWMQDALDFPDNNEYQVAYEKLPNIKVKLNHGRSLLELQEAFLSVASSQPNILDTADETMAETAQEGYEVARILDHRGEGEDMEFLVQWEGFDISEATWVALQHSNYKQCIQDYWRTKISF
;
A
#
# COMPACT_ATOMS: atom_id res chain seq x y z
N MET A 1 15.43 10.46 -15.23
CA MET A 1 14.49 10.48 -14.09
C MET A 1 14.82 11.67 -13.20
N VAL A 2 13.82 12.29 -12.56
CA VAL A 2 14.05 13.40 -11.61
C VAL A 2 13.88 12.86 -10.19
N TYR A 3 14.90 13.08 -9.37
CA TYR A 3 14.96 12.66 -7.98
C TYR A 3 14.81 13.89 -7.08
N ASN A 4 13.96 13.83 -6.07
CA ASN A 4 13.84 14.84 -5.03
C ASN A 4 14.45 14.32 -3.74
N VAL A 5 15.33 15.11 -3.12
CA VAL A 5 16.07 14.70 -1.92
C VAL A 5 15.78 15.65 -0.77
N ASP A 6 15.25 15.11 0.32
CA ASP A 6 14.88 15.90 1.49
C ASP A 6 15.21 15.21 2.84
N GLY A 7 15.45 16.03 3.85
CA GLY A 7 15.88 15.65 5.19
C GLY A 7 14.71 15.73 6.17
N HIS A 8 14.37 14.59 6.77
CA HIS A 8 13.29 14.48 7.73
C HIS A 8 13.80 14.26 9.16
N ASP A 9 13.32 15.06 10.11
CA ASP A 9 13.64 14.92 11.53
C ASP A 9 12.51 14.19 12.26
N THR A 10 12.84 13.06 12.89
CA THR A 10 11.92 12.27 13.71
C THR A 10 12.31 12.38 15.18
N ARG A 11 11.33 12.60 16.06
CA ARG A 11 11.55 12.71 17.50
C ARG A 11 12.00 11.37 18.10
N ALA A 12 13.02 11.41 18.95
CA ALA A 12 13.40 10.28 19.79
C ALA A 12 12.53 10.25 21.06
N SER A 13 11.86 9.12 21.35
CA SER A 13 10.89 8.98 22.45
C SER A 13 11.23 7.91 23.47
N TYR A 14 12.45 7.36 23.46
CA TYR A 14 12.87 6.32 24.41
C TYR A 14 13.54 6.90 25.67
N ILE A 15 13.59 6.12 26.75
CA ILE A 15 14.23 6.51 28.02
C ILE A 15 15.72 6.77 27.78
N GLY A 16 16.20 7.97 28.12
CA GLY A 16 17.58 8.40 27.85
C GLY A 16 17.80 9.00 26.46
N ALA A 17 16.74 9.33 25.73
CA ALA A 17 16.82 10.02 24.44
C ALA A 17 17.26 11.50 24.55
N ASP A 18 17.17 12.14 25.72
CA ASP A 18 17.60 13.52 25.93
C ASP A 18 19.11 13.66 26.05
N LYS A 19 19.78 13.36 24.93
CA LYS A 19 21.22 13.54 24.78
C LYS A 19 21.49 14.77 23.92
N PRO A 20 22.45 15.63 24.32
CA PRO A 20 22.86 16.77 23.49
C PRO A 20 23.31 16.39 22.08
N SER A 21 23.79 15.15 21.87
CA SER A 21 24.17 14.62 20.55
C SER A 21 22.99 14.37 19.61
N LEU A 22 21.76 14.27 20.13
CA LEU A 22 20.55 14.01 19.35
C LEU A 22 19.75 15.29 19.06
N TYR A 23 20.21 16.46 19.51
CA TYR A 23 19.39 17.67 19.43
C TYR A 23 19.06 18.06 17.99
N SER A 24 17.77 18.17 17.67
CA SER A 24 17.26 18.75 16.43
C SER A 24 16.88 20.21 16.65
N TYR A 25 17.47 21.10 15.85
CA TYR A 25 17.09 22.52 15.82
C TYR A 25 15.66 22.73 15.30
N LYS A 26 15.17 21.85 14.42
CA LYS A 26 13.82 21.90 13.85
C LYS A 26 12.76 21.52 14.89
N LEU A 27 13.00 20.45 15.65
CA LEU A 27 12.08 19.95 16.67
C LEU A 27 12.25 20.62 18.03
N LYS A 28 13.38 21.34 18.24
CA LYS A 28 13.84 21.85 19.55
C LYS A 28 13.90 20.75 20.63
N LYS A 29 14.14 19.51 20.19
CA LYS A 29 14.13 18.28 21.00
C LYS A 29 15.07 17.26 20.39
N SER A 30 15.33 16.19 21.13
CA SER A 30 16.12 15.05 20.66
C SER A 30 15.43 14.33 19.50
N GLY A 31 16.20 14.02 18.45
CA GLY A 31 15.71 13.41 17.23
C GLY A 31 16.80 12.78 16.38
N PHE A 32 16.33 12.04 15.37
CA PHE A 32 17.14 11.48 14.30
C PHE A 32 16.72 12.09 12.97
N ARG A 33 17.70 12.29 12.10
CA ARG A 33 17.49 12.67 10.71
C ARG A 33 17.54 11.44 9.81
N ILE A 34 16.63 11.40 8.85
CA ILE A 34 16.66 10.46 7.73
C ILE A 34 16.64 11.30 6.45
N GLN A 35 17.62 11.08 5.59
CA GLN A 35 17.60 11.57 4.22
C GLN A 35 16.77 10.62 3.37
N VAL A 36 15.86 11.18 2.59
CA VAL A 36 14.98 10.43 1.69
C VAL A 36 15.22 10.92 0.27
N CYS A 37 15.26 9.98 -0.67
CA CYS A 37 15.23 10.27 -2.10
C CYS A 37 13.96 9.67 -2.71
N SER A 38 13.18 10.50 -3.39
CA SER A 38 11.97 10.10 -4.09
C SER A 38 12.03 10.46 -5.57
N ASP A 39 11.22 9.81 -6.40
CA ASP A 39 11.03 10.22 -7.78
C ASP A 39 10.06 11.42 -7.90
N MET A 40 9.77 11.82 -9.15
CA MET A 40 8.80 12.87 -9.48
C MET A 40 7.35 12.56 -9.09
N ASN A 41 7.01 11.28 -8.86
CA ASN A 41 5.70 10.85 -8.38
C ASN A 41 5.65 10.81 -6.84
N ASN A 42 6.72 11.24 -6.18
CA ASN A 42 6.94 11.16 -4.73
C ASN A 42 6.99 9.72 -4.18
N ILE A 43 7.35 8.75 -5.03
CA ILE A 43 7.65 7.38 -4.59
C ILE A 43 9.05 7.40 -3.98
N ILE A 44 9.16 6.97 -2.73
CA ILE A 44 10.45 6.87 -2.05
C ILE A 44 11.23 5.70 -2.66
N LEU A 45 12.37 6.01 -3.27
CA LEU A 45 13.23 5.04 -3.92
C LEU A 45 14.29 4.49 -2.98
N PHE A 46 14.87 5.37 -2.15
CA PHE A 46 15.86 4.98 -1.15
C PHE A 46 15.93 6.00 -0.01
N ALA A 47 16.30 5.51 1.17
CA ALA A 47 16.43 6.31 2.39
C ALA A 47 17.74 5.96 3.12
N SER A 48 18.38 6.96 3.70
CA SER A 48 19.56 6.77 4.54
C SER A 48 19.19 6.07 5.85
N LYS A 49 20.19 5.50 6.54
CA LYS A 49 20.01 5.07 7.93
C LYS A 49 19.74 6.28 8.84
N PRO A 50 18.88 6.15 9.87
CA PRO A 50 18.66 7.22 10.83
C PRO A 50 19.96 7.64 11.53
N ALA A 51 20.19 8.95 11.63
CA ALA A 51 21.42 9.49 12.23
C ALA A 51 21.11 10.63 13.22
N PRO A 52 21.91 10.85 14.27
CA PRO A 52 21.71 11.93 15.24
C PRO A 52 21.64 13.34 14.61
N CYS A 53 20.58 14.11 14.87
CA CYS A 53 20.37 15.40 14.19
C CYS A 53 21.48 16.45 14.41
N ARG A 54 22.23 16.39 15.51
CA ARG A 54 23.26 17.41 15.81
C ARG A 54 24.44 17.35 14.87
N ASP A 55 24.93 16.13 14.64
CA ASP A 55 26.17 15.90 13.88
C ASP A 55 25.87 15.59 12.40
N PHE A 56 24.60 15.30 12.08
CA PHE A 56 24.15 14.89 10.75
C PHE A 56 23.13 15.86 10.18
N ASN A 57 23.64 16.93 9.57
CA ASN A 57 22.84 17.87 8.79
C ASN A 57 22.58 17.33 7.37
N ASP A 58 21.71 18.04 6.65
CA ASP A 58 21.28 17.74 5.27
C ASP A 58 22.45 17.42 4.34
N GLY A 59 23.47 18.27 4.32
CA GLY A 59 24.66 18.06 3.49
C GLY A 59 25.47 16.81 3.84
N THR A 60 25.78 16.63 5.12
CA THR A 60 26.54 15.45 5.59
C THR A 60 25.78 14.15 5.35
N MET A 61 24.45 14.17 5.48
CA MET A 61 23.58 13.03 5.22
C MET A 61 23.52 12.72 3.73
N LEU A 62 23.44 13.74 2.87
CA LEU A 62 23.47 13.58 1.41
C LEU A 62 24.77 12.92 0.94
N VAL A 63 25.92 13.35 1.45
CA VAL A 63 27.23 12.74 1.11
C VAL A 63 27.29 11.28 1.55
N LYS A 64 26.83 10.98 2.78
CA LYS A 64 26.80 9.60 3.30
C LYS A 64 25.84 8.68 2.56
N MET A 65 24.79 9.22 1.94
CA MET A 65 23.81 8.45 1.18
C MET A 65 24.41 7.83 -0.09
N ASN A 66 25.58 8.31 -0.54
CA ASN A 66 26.28 7.83 -1.73
C ASN A 66 25.37 7.77 -2.97
N ILE A 67 24.70 8.89 -3.25
CA ILE A 67 23.66 8.96 -4.27
C ILE A 67 24.18 8.63 -5.69
N ALA A 68 25.47 8.89 -5.94
CA ALA A 68 26.16 8.58 -7.19
C ALA A 68 26.11 7.09 -7.56
N SER A 69 25.96 6.19 -6.58
CA SER A 69 25.84 4.75 -6.85
C SER A 69 24.44 4.31 -7.29
N HIS A 70 23.44 5.19 -7.21
CA HIS A 70 22.03 4.88 -7.48
C HIS A 70 21.44 5.67 -8.65
N ILE A 71 22.19 6.61 -9.22
CA ILE A 71 21.69 7.59 -10.19
C ILE A 71 22.50 7.53 -11.47
N HIS A 72 21.82 7.60 -12.62
CA HIS A 72 22.46 7.60 -13.93
C HIS A 72 22.88 9.02 -14.33
N LYS A 73 23.90 9.14 -15.18
CA LYS A 73 24.46 10.44 -15.63
C LYS A 73 23.48 11.39 -16.32
N LEU A 74 22.33 10.88 -16.77
CA LEU A 74 21.29 11.66 -17.45
C LEU A 74 20.15 12.07 -16.51
N ASP A 75 20.22 11.69 -15.25
CA ASP A 75 19.18 11.98 -14.27
C ASP A 75 19.41 13.34 -13.60
N CYS A 76 18.32 13.93 -13.11
CA CYS A 76 18.38 15.20 -12.39
C CYS A 76 18.04 14.99 -10.91
N ILE A 77 18.69 15.74 -10.03
CA ILE A 77 18.57 15.69 -8.60
C ILE A 77 18.13 17.09 -8.14
N ALA A 78 16.87 17.20 -7.76
CA ALA A 78 16.31 18.36 -7.10
C ALA A 78 16.72 18.34 -5.62
N LEU A 79 17.41 19.40 -5.21
CA LEU A 79 17.85 19.61 -3.83
C LEU A 79 17.20 20.88 -3.28
N ASP A 80 16.85 20.88 -2.00
CA ASP A 80 16.55 22.13 -1.31
C ASP A 80 17.82 23.01 -1.19
N GLY A 81 17.68 24.31 -0.97
CA GLY A 81 18.78 25.28 -1.00
C GLY A 81 19.91 25.02 0.00
N GLY A 82 19.69 24.20 1.04
CA GLY A 82 20.67 23.86 2.07
C GLY A 82 21.79 22.91 1.61
N TYR A 83 21.62 22.20 0.49
CA TYR A 83 22.56 21.15 0.05
C TYR A 83 23.66 21.67 -0.89
N SER A 84 23.51 22.87 -1.44
CA SER A 84 24.39 23.44 -2.47
C SER A 84 25.88 23.43 -2.09
N GLY A 85 26.21 23.65 -0.82
CA GLY A 85 27.59 23.61 -0.31
C GLY A 85 28.27 22.24 -0.31
N PHE A 86 27.52 21.16 -0.54
CA PHE A 86 28.01 19.78 -0.44
C PHE A 86 28.08 19.06 -1.79
N VAL A 87 27.50 19.66 -2.84
CA VAL A 87 27.46 19.07 -4.20
C VAL A 87 28.85 18.82 -4.76
N ARG A 88 29.80 19.70 -4.46
CA ARG A 88 31.21 19.51 -4.83
C ARG A 88 31.77 18.17 -4.35
N GLN A 89 31.43 17.77 -3.12
CA GLN A 89 31.90 16.51 -2.52
C GLN A 89 31.26 15.27 -3.16
N LEU A 90 30.16 15.43 -3.89
CA LEU A 90 29.50 14.36 -4.64
C LEU A 90 30.02 14.26 -6.07
N VAL A 91 30.28 15.41 -6.70
CA VAL A 91 30.67 15.51 -8.12
C VAL A 91 32.16 15.18 -8.29
N GLU A 92 33.07 15.79 -7.52
CA GLU A 92 34.52 15.60 -7.71
C GLU A 92 34.99 14.14 -7.63
N PRO A 93 34.48 13.28 -6.71
CA PRO A 93 34.88 11.87 -6.67
C PRO A 93 34.06 10.96 -7.61
N SER A 94 33.05 11.47 -8.31
CA SER A 94 32.12 10.66 -9.11
C SER A 94 32.36 10.80 -10.61
N ASN A 95 32.42 9.66 -11.31
CA ASN A 95 32.41 9.64 -12.78
C ASN A 95 30.99 9.67 -13.36
N ALA A 96 29.96 9.51 -12.50
CA ALA A 96 28.56 9.40 -12.91
C ALA A 96 27.79 10.72 -12.78
N LEU A 97 28.25 11.66 -11.95
CA LEU A 97 27.57 12.92 -11.67
C LEU A 97 28.39 14.11 -12.13
N SER A 98 27.70 15.12 -12.65
CA SER A 98 28.20 16.44 -12.97
C SER A 98 27.37 17.49 -12.22
N TYR A 99 27.82 18.74 -12.26
CA TYR A 99 27.06 19.85 -11.69
C TYR A 99 25.71 20.07 -12.41
N GLU A 100 25.57 19.63 -13.65
CA GLU A 100 24.34 19.76 -14.45
C GLU A 100 23.24 18.82 -13.97
N ASN A 101 23.59 17.76 -13.25
CA ASN A 101 22.59 16.87 -12.66
C ASN A 101 21.83 17.54 -11.51
N PHE A 102 22.29 18.66 -10.94
CA PHE A 102 21.68 19.22 -9.73
C PHE A 102 20.83 20.45 -10.02
N CYS A 103 19.58 20.43 -9.52
CA CYS A 103 18.63 21.52 -9.62
C CYS A 103 18.31 22.08 -8.24
N TYR A 104 18.11 23.40 -8.16
CA TYR A 104 17.84 24.12 -6.90
C TYR A 104 16.66 25.07 -7.08
N PRO A 105 15.91 25.38 -6.01
CA PRO A 105 14.89 26.42 -6.05
C PRO A 105 15.54 27.79 -6.24
N VAL A 106 14.84 28.67 -6.95
CA VAL A 106 15.21 30.08 -7.09
C VAL A 106 15.07 30.78 -5.75
N ARG A 107 16.12 31.46 -5.29
CA ARG A 107 16.14 32.24 -4.04
C ARG A 107 16.50 33.69 -4.35
N LYS A 108 15.76 34.64 -3.76
CA LYS A 108 15.99 36.09 -3.89
C LYS A 108 16.23 36.75 -2.54
N THR A 109 16.87 37.92 -2.57
CA THR A 109 17.07 38.76 -1.38
C THR A 109 15.73 39.13 -0.75
N ARG A 110 15.69 39.17 0.58
CA ARG A 110 14.49 39.54 1.34
C ARG A 110 13.93 40.88 0.85
N GLY A 111 12.65 40.91 0.50
CA GLY A 111 11.96 42.11 0.00
C GLY A 111 11.83 42.19 -1.52
N ILE A 112 12.51 41.33 -2.28
CA ILE A 112 12.31 41.23 -3.73
C ILE A 112 11.28 40.14 -4.03
N ALA A 113 10.22 40.50 -4.75
CA ALA A 113 9.19 39.55 -5.16
C ALA A 113 9.72 38.53 -6.19
N MET A 114 9.26 37.29 -6.07
CA MET A 114 9.43 36.30 -7.13
C MET A 114 8.42 36.54 -8.24
N THR A 115 8.80 36.24 -9.48
CA THR A 115 7.88 36.22 -10.61
C THR A 115 6.97 34.99 -10.53
N ASP A 116 5.85 35.00 -11.24
CA ASP A 116 4.95 33.84 -11.30
C ASP A 116 5.65 32.59 -11.84
N GLN A 117 6.58 32.77 -12.79
CA GLN A 117 7.40 31.68 -13.34
C GLN A 117 8.34 31.08 -12.29
N GLU A 118 8.99 31.92 -11.48
CA GLU A 118 9.87 31.47 -10.40
C GLU A 118 9.09 30.77 -9.29
N LEU A 119 7.91 31.30 -8.96
CA LEU A 119 6.99 30.65 -8.02
C LEU A 119 6.52 29.29 -8.55
N HIS A 120 6.17 29.21 -9.83
CA HIS A 120 5.77 27.97 -10.48
C HIS A 120 6.90 26.94 -10.49
N TYR A 121 8.13 27.34 -10.85
CA TYR A 121 9.31 26.50 -10.78
C TYR A 121 9.60 26.02 -9.35
N ASN A 122 9.54 26.92 -8.37
CA ASN A 122 9.79 26.59 -6.96
C ASN A 122 8.76 25.62 -6.36
N LYS A 123 7.53 25.54 -6.91
CA LYS A 123 6.54 24.55 -6.48
C LYS A 123 7.04 23.11 -6.68
N ALA A 124 7.91 22.85 -7.66
CA ALA A 124 8.51 21.52 -7.85
C ALA A 124 9.42 21.08 -6.69
N PHE A 125 9.86 22.03 -5.85
CA PHE A 125 10.69 21.80 -4.67
C PHE A 125 9.91 21.86 -3.35
N ASP A 126 8.67 22.39 -3.35
CA ASP A 126 7.80 22.49 -2.17
C ASP A 126 7.09 21.15 -1.91
N ALA A 127 7.87 20.13 -1.57
CA ALA A 127 7.36 18.80 -1.27
C ALA A 127 6.76 18.76 0.15
N LYS A 128 5.59 19.37 0.31
CA LYS A 128 4.73 19.19 1.51
C LYS A 128 4.08 17.81 1.59
N THR A 129 4.31 16.97 0.59
CA THR A 129 3.65 15.67 0.36
C THR A 129 4.19 14.54 1.25
N PHE A 130 5.32 14.75 1.93
CA PHE A 130 6.03 13.65 2.55
C PHE A 130 5.40 13.09 3.82
N ASP A 131 4.49 13.73 4.55
CA ASP A 131 4.07 13.14 5.84
C ASP A 131 3.34 11.79 5.67
N LEU A 132 2.35 11.69 4.77
CA LEU A 132 1.64 10.43 4.53
C LEU A 132 2.50 9.41 3.77
N GLN A 133 3.23 9.86 2.76
CA GLN A 133 4.08 8.99 1.93
C GLN A 133 5.30 8.47 2.69
N PHE A 134 5.90 9.30 3.57
CA PHE A 134 6.97 8.88 4.47
C PHE A 134 6.46 7.91 5.53
N LYS A 135 5.26 8.14 6.09
CA LYS A 135 4.61 7.17 6.98
C LYS A 135 4.38 5.83 6.28
N LEU A 136 3.87 5.85 5.05
CA LEU A 136 3.69 4.65 4.23
C LEU A 136 5.03 3.97 3.91
N CYS A 137 6.06 4.71 3.53
CA CYS A 137 7.38 4.15 3.28
C CYS A 137 8.01 3.54 4.54
N CYS A 138 7.90 4.22 5.69
CA CYS A 138 8.35 3.67 6.96
C CYS A 138 7.62 2.35 7.27
N LEU A 139 6.31 2.29 7.01
CA LEU A 139 5.51 1.08 7.14
C LEU A 139 6.01 -0.03 6.19
N LEU A 140 6.19 0.27 4.90
CA LEU A 140 6.69 -0.69 3.91
C LEU A 140 8.11 -1.19 4.23
N MET A 141 9.00 -0.31 4.70
CA MET A 141 10.34 -0.69 5.16
C MET A 141 10.29 -1.58 6.40
N ASN A 142 9.40 -1.30 7.35
CA ASN A 142 9.19 -2.14 8.52
C ASN A 142 8.66 -3.51 8.11
N ILE A 143 7.68 -3.58 7.18
CA ILE A 143 7.15 -4.83 6.62
C ILE A 143 8.28 -5.63 5.97
N LYS A 144 9.10 -5.00 5.10
CA LYS A 144 10.24 -5.64 4.45
C LYS A 144 11.24 -6.21 5.47
N ARG A 145 11.49 -5.48 6.56
CA ARG A 145 12.37 -5.93 7.64
C ARG A 145 11.79 -7.11 8.42
N VAL A 146 10.49 -7.09 8.72
CA VAL A 146 9.78 -8.19 9.39
C VAL A 146 9.81 -9.44 8.52
N VAL A 147 9.49 -9.32 7.23
CA VAL A 147 9.57 -10.41 6.25
C VAL A 147 10.97 -11.03 6.23
N SER A 148 12.03 -10.20 6.24
CA SER A 148 13.41 -10.67 6.28
C SER A 148 13.79 -11.34 7.61
N ILE A 149 13.39 -10.79 8.76
CA ILE A 149 13.72 -11.35 10.09
C ILE A 149 13.04 -12.70 10.30
N HIS A 150 11.77 -12.79 9.91
CA HIS A 150 10.96 -14.00 10.07
C HIS A 150 11.05 -14.95 8.88
N ASN A 151 11.89 -14.62 7.90
CA ASN A 151 12.09 -15.41 6.69
C ASN A 151 10.76 -15.81 6.01
N ILE A 152 9.81 -14.86 5.96
CA ILE A 152 8.45 -15.11 5.49
C ILE A 152 8.51 -15.35 3.97
N PRO A 153 8.15 -16.55 3.48
CA PRO A 153 8.20 -16.84 2.06
C PRO A 153 7.12 -16.05 1.32
N THR A 154 7.51 -15.37 0.24
CA THR A 154 6.54 -14.76 -0.68
C THR A 154 5.83 -15.87 -1.45
N GLN A 155 4.55 -16.07 -1.16
CA GLN A 155 3.72 -17.04 -1.87
C GLN A 155 3.49 -16.58 -3.32
N THR A 156 3.36 -17.54 -4.23
CA THR A 156 3.29 -17.29 -5.69
C THR A 156 2.19 -16.30 -6.05
N HIS A 157 1.02 -16.40 -5.39
CA HIS A 157 -0.10 -15.51 -5.67
C HIS A 157 0.12 -14.06 -5.21
N HIS A 158 1.01 -13.81 -4.25
CA HIS A 158 1.38 -12.45 -3.84
C HIS A 158 2.26 -11.73 -4.88
N THR A 159 2.73 -12.42 -5.93
CA THR A 159 3.55 -11.85 -7.00
C THR A 159 2.78 -11.63 -8.30
N PHE A 160 1.50 -12.02 -8.35
CA PHE A 160 0.69 -11.87 -9.56
C PHE A 160 0.63 -10.41 -10.05
N TRP A 161 0.65 -9.45 -9.12
CA TRP A 161 0.63 -8.03 -9.49
C TRP A 161 1.88 -7.54 -10.22
N MET A 162 2.95 -8.33 -10.24
CA MET A 162 4.17 -8.03 -10.97
C MET A 162 4.14 -8.59 -12.40
N GLN A 163 3.06 -9.25 -12.82
CA GLN A 163 2.91 -9.74 -14.18
C GLN A 163 2.45 -8.61 -15.09
N ASP A 164 3.08 -8.49 -16.27
CA ASP A 164 2.80 -7.43 -17.26
C ASP A 164 1.31 -7.38 -17.70
N ALA A 165 0.54 -8.45 -17.48
CA ALA A 165 -0.86 -8.60 -17.86
C ALA A 165 -1.86 -8.44 -16.70
N LEU A 166 -1.43 -8.07 -15.48
CA LEU A 166 -2.35 -7.93 -14.35
C LEU A 166 -3.34 -6.76 -14.55
N ASP A 167 -2.85 -5.62 -15.05
CA ASP A 167 -3.64 -4.38 -15.05
C ASP A 167 -4.73 -4.38 -16.14
N PHE A 168 -4.53 -5.06 -17.27
CA PHE A 168 -5.50 -5.12 -18.37
C PHE A 168 -5.32 -6.42 -19.18
N PRO A 169 -6.27 -7.38 -19.15
CA PRO A 169 -6.16 -8.58 -19.96
C PRO A 169 -6.37 -8.24 -21.43
N ASP A 170 -5.32 -8.43 -22.25
CA ASP A 170 -5.39 -8.38 -23.72
C ASP A 170 -6.25 -9.54 -24.24
N ASN A 171 -7.59 -9.36 -24.26
CA ASN A 171 -8.63 -10.10 -25.02
C ASN A 171 -8.51 -11.63 -25.22
N ASN A 172 -7.61 -12.31 -24.52
CA ASN A 172 -7.42 -13.74 -24.55
C ASN A 172 -7.84 -14.25 -23.19
N GLU A 173 -8.99 -14.93 -23.19
CA GLU A 173 -9.55 -15.67 -22.07
C GLU A 173 -8.56 -16.74 -21.60
N TYR A 174 -7.60 -16.37 -20.76
CA TYR A 174 -6.91 -17.33 -19.92
C TYR A 174 -7.70 -17.48 -18.64
N GLN A 175 -8.18 -18.70 -18.38
CA GLN A 175 -8.76 -19.07 -17.10
C GLN A 175 -7.68 -18.91 -16.02
N VAL A 176 -7.70 -17.76 -15.34
CA VAL A 176 -6.97 -17.56 -14.10
C VAL A 176 -7.50 -18.62 -13.14
N ALA A 177 -6.63 -19.56 -12.75
CA ALA A 177 -6.94 -20.49 -11.68
C ALA A 177 -7.02 -19.68 -10.38
N TYR A 178 -8.20 -19.14 -10.08
CA TYR A 178 -8.50 -18.59 -8.77
C TYR A 178 -8.34 -19.74 -7.78
N GLU A 179 -7.30 -19.70 -6.94
CA GLU A 179 -7.30 -20.51 -5.73
C GLU A 179 -8.58 -20.14 -4.96
N LYS A 180 -9.44 -21.15 -4.72
CA LYS A 180 -10.77 -21.02 -4.10
C LYS A 180 -10.64 -20.11 -2.87
N LEU A 181 -11.18 -18.88 -2.97
CA LEU A 181 -11.14 -17.94 -1.86
C LEU A 181 -11.84 -18.58 -0.64
N PRO A 182 -11.28 -18.47 0.57
CA PRO A 182 -11.91 -19.02 1.76
C PRO A 182 -13.30 -18.41 1.92
N ASN A 183 -14.29 -19.28 2.13
CA ASN A 183 -15.69 -18.85 2.22
C ASN A 183 -15.90 -17.90 3.41
N ILE A 184 -17.01 -17.17 3.40
CA ILE A 184 -17.30 -16.13 4.39
C ILE A 184 -17.32 -16.68 5.83
N LYS A 185 -17.70 -17.95 6.00
CA LYS A 185 -17.69 -18.66 7.29
C LYS A 185 -16.26 -18.85 7.81
N VAL A 186 -15.32 -19.23 6.94
CA VAL A 186 -13.89 -19.35 7.29
C VAL A 186 -13.31 -17.99 7.65
N LYS A 187 -13.69 -16.92 6.93
CA LYS A 187 -13.27 -15.55 7.23
C LYS A 187 -13.82 -15.05 8.56
N LEU A 188 -15.10 -15.31 8.85
CA LEU A 188 -15.74 -14.96 10.13
C LEU A 188 -15.12 -15.72 11.30
N ASN A 189 -14.83 -17.03 11.13
CA ASN A 189 -14.16 -17.84 12.14
C ASN A 189 -12.72 -17.37 12.41
N HIS A 190 -11.98 -16.98 11.35
CA HIS A 190 -10.67 -16.35 11.51
C HIS A 190 -10.77 -15.02 12.26
N GLY A 191 -11.76 -14.19 11.94
CA GLY A 191 -12.03 -12.93 12.63
C GLY A 191 -12.27 -13.13 14.13
N ARG A 192 -13.11 -14.11 14.50
CA ARG A 192 -13.37 -14.48 15.90
C ARG A 192 -12.10 -14.94 16.62
N SER A 193 -11.33 -15.83 15.99
CA SER A 193 -10.08 -16.35 16.56
C SER A 193 -9.04 -15.25 16.80
N LEU A 194 -8.93 -14.28 15.89
CA LEU A 194 -8.04 -13.13 16.05
C LEU A 194 -8.47 -12.23 17.21
N LEU A 195 -9.79 -12.06 17.40
CA LEU A 195 -10.34 -11.27 18.48
C LEU A 195 -10.03 -11.90 19.85
N GLU A 196 -10.20 -13.22 19.97
CA GLU A 196 -9.86 -13.98 21.18
C GLU A 196 -8.37 -13.83 21.54
N LEU A 197 -7.49 -13.92 20.55
CA LEU A 197 -6.05 -13.71 20.74
C LEU A 197 -5.74 -12.27 21.18
N GLN A 198 -6.43 -11.28 20.62
CA GLN A 198 -6.28 -9.88 20.98
C GLN A 198 -6.74 -9.61 22.42
N GLU A 199 -7.86 -10.17 22.85
CA GLU A 199 -8.38 -10.05 24.21
C GLU A 199 -7.48 -10.73 25.24
N ALA A 200 -7.00 -11.95 24.93
CA ALA A 200 -6.03 -12.66 25.73
C ALA A 200 -4.72 -11.88 25.90
N PHE A 201 -4.27 -11.20 24.84
CA PHE A 201 -3.05 -10.40 24.86
C PHE A 201 -3.20 -9.10 25.66
N LEU A 202 -4.33 -8.39 25.51
CA LEU A 202 -4.52 -7.06 26.10
C LEU A 202 -5.02 -7.11 27.56
N SER A 203 -5.43 -8.28 28.08
CA SER A 203 -5.97 -8.45 29.45
C SER A 203 -7.16 -7.53 29.78
N VAL A 204 -7.86 -7.03 28.76
CA VAL A 204 -9.02 -6.16 28.87
C VAL A 204 -10.17 -6.84 28.14
N ALA A 205 -11.20 -7.24 28.90
CA ALA A 205 -12.47 -7.63 28.30
C ALA A 205 -13.15 -6.38 27.74
N SER A 206 -13.31 -6.34 26.41
CA SER A 206 -14.11 -5.33 25.74
C SER A 206 -15.54 -5.38 26.31
N SER A 207 -15.99 -4.30 26.96
CA SER A 207 -17.36 -4.20 27.50
C SER A 207 -18.39 -3.76 26.44
N GLN A 208 -18.00 -3.68 25.17
CA GLN A 208 -18.89 -3.33 24.07
C GLN A 208 -19.38 -4.59 23.35
N PRO A 209 -20.66 -4.64 22.93
CA PRO A 209 -21.18 -5.75 22.16
C PRO A 209 -20.41 -5.90 20.85
N ASN A 210 -19.94 -7.12 20.57
CA ASN A 210 -19.19 -7.44 19.37
C ASN A 210 -20.07 -7.26 18.13
N ILE A 211 -19.64 -6.42 17.19
CA ILE A 211 -20.31 -6.25 15.89
C ILE A 211 -20.42 -7.60 15.14
N LEU A 212 -19.50 -8.53 15.42
CA LEU A 212 -19.46 -9.91 14.91
C LEU A 212 -20.50 -10.85 15.53
N ASP A 213 -21.07 -10.53 16.69
CA ASP A 213 -22.15 -11.31 17.32
C ASP A 213 -23.53 -10.87 16.82
N THR A 214 -23.67 -9.63 16.35
CA THR A 214 -24.88 -9.11 15.71
C THR A 214 -24.95 -9.36 14.21
N ALA A 215 -23.88 -9.86 13.60
CA ALA A 215 -23.81 -10.19 12.18
C ALA A 215 -24.40 -11.58 11.88
N ASP A 216 -25.54 -11.91 12.49
CA ASP A 216 -26.27 -13.15 12.25
C ASP A 216 -27.59 -12.87 11.51
N GLU A 217 -27.80 -13.63 10.44
CA GLU A 217 -29.00 -13.77 9.61
C GLU A 217 -29.49 -12.59 8.73
N THR A 218 -29.36 -11.31 9.12
CA THR A 218 -30.07 -10.21 8.39
C THR A 218 -29.27 -9.48 7.31
N MET A 219 -27.94 -9.62 7.26
CA MET A 219 -27.13 -8.99 6.20
C MET A 219 -26.98 -9.86 4.93
N ALA A 220 -27.70 -10.98 4.84
CA ALA A 220 -27.67 -11.88 3.69
C ALA A 220 -28.50 -11.38 2.48
N GLU A 221 -29.41 -10.41 2.66
CA GLU A 221 -30.29 -9.95 1.57
C GLU A 221 -29.65 -8.94 0.61
N THR A 222 -28.53 -8.31 0.96
CA THR A 222 -27.95 -7.20 0.14
C THR A 222 -26.56 -7.48 -0.42
N ALA A 223 -26.00 -8.68 -0.23
CA ALA A 223 -24.77 -9.10 -0.90
C ALA A 223 -25.08 -9.99 -2.12
N GLN A 224 -25.76 -9.43 -3.12
CA GLN A 224 -25.86 -10.03 -4.46
C GLN A 224 -24.52 -9.88 -5.21
N GLU A 225 -23.45 -10.47 -4.69
CA GLU A 225 -22.20 -10.67 -5.44
C GLU A 225 -21.61 -12.04 -5.09
N GLY A 226 -21.82 -13.01 -6.00
CA GLY A 226 -20.83 -14.06 -6.26
C GLY A 226 -20.81 -15.30 -5.36
N TYR A 227 -21.94 -15.94 -5.09
CA TYR A 227 -21.92 -17.34 -4.62
C TYR A 227 -21.91 -18.30 -5.82
N GLU A 228 -21.00 -19.27 -5.82
CA GLU A 228 -20.96 -20.32 -6.86
C GLU A 228 -22.10 -21.33 -6.62
N VAL A 229 -22.86 -21.60 -7.69
CA VAL A 229 -23.95 -22.58 -7.69
C VAL A 229 -23.37 -23.97 -7.90
N ALA A 230 -23.55 -24.88 -6.95
CA ALA A 230 -23.17 -26.29 -7.13
C ALA A 230 -24.11 -26.97 -8.13
N ARG A 231 -25.42 -26.82 -7.89
CA ARG A 231 -26.48 -27.32 -8.77
C ARG A 231 -27.83 -26.68 -8.45
N ILE A 232 -28.73 -26.69 -9.43
CA ILE A 232 -30.13 -26.34 -9.23
C ILE A 232 -30.92 -27.62 -8.94
N LEU A 233 -31.67 -27.61 -7.84
CA LEU A 233 -32.46 -28.74 -7.37
C LEU A 233 -33.88 -28.72 -7.94
N ASP A 234 -34.49 -27.54 -7.97
CA ASP A 234 -35.87 -27.37 -8.41
C ASP A 234 -36.15 -25.93 -8.87
N HIS A 235 -37.36 -25.70 -9.38
CA HIS A 235 -37.86 -24.38 -9.80
C HIS A 235 -39.33 -24.22 -9.42
N ARG A 236 -39.76 -22.96 -9.19
CA ARG A 236 -41.16 -22.60 -8.92
C ARG A 236 -41.51 -21.27 -9.57
N GLY A 237 -42.79 -21.04 -9.83
CA GLY A 237 -43.30 -19.84 -10.48
C GLY A 237 -43.25 -19.91 -12.01
N GLU A 238 -43.79 -18.89 -12.68
CA GLU A 238 -43.84 -18.75 -14.13
C GLU A 238 -43.42 -17.33 -14.54
N GLY A 239 -42.72 -17.20 -15.67
CA GLY A 239 -42.33 -15.89 -16.21
C GLY A 239 -41.26 -15.16 -15.40
N GLU A 240 -41.50 -13.89 -15.07
CA GLU A 240 -40.53 -13.02 -14.38
C GLU A 240 -40.40 -13.33 -12.87
N ASP A 241 -41.38 -14.01 -12.29
CA ASP A 241 -41.39 -14.43 -10.87
C ASP A 241 -40.78 -15.83 -10.66
N MET A 242 -40.02 -16.33 -11.64
CA MET A 242 -39.42 -17.66 -11.59
C MET A 242 -38.24 -17.70 -10.61
N GLU A 243 -38.34 -18.60 -9.63
CA GLU A 243 -37.30 -18.84 -8.63
C GLU A 243 -36.73 -20.26 -8.77
N PHE A 244 -35.43 -20.40 -8.49
CA PHE A 244 -34.74 -21.68 -8.49
C PHE A 244 -34.32 -22.05 -7.07
N LEU A 245 -34.49 -23.31 -6.70
CA LEU A 245 -33.94 -23.87 -5.47
C LEU A 245 -32.49 -24.25 -5.73
N VAL A 246 -31.58 -23.47 -5.17
CA VAL A 246 -30.14 -23.55 -5.46
C VAL A 246 -29.43 -24.26 -4.33
N GLN A 247 -28.66 -25.31 -4.67
CA GLN A 247 -27.63 -25.82 -3.79
C GLN A 247 -26.35 -25.04 -4.02
N TRP A 248 -25.83 -24.44 -2.95
CA TRP A 248 -24.62 -23.64 -2.97
C TRP A 248 -23.37 -24.52 -2.84
N GLU A 249 -22.31 -24.15 -3.58
CA GLU A 249 -21.03 -24.86 -3.52
C GLU A 249 -20.44 -24.80 -2.10
N GLY A 250 -20.26 -25.98 -1.49
CA GLY A 250 -19.73 -26.13 -0.13
C GLY A 250 -20.76 -26.05 1.00
N PHE A 251 -22.07 -26.01 0.69
CA PHE A 251 -23.17 -26.06 1.66
C PHE A 251 -23.97 -27.36 1.52
N ASP A 252 -24.61 -27.80 2.61
CA ASP A 252 -25.46 -29.00 2.58
C ASP A 252 -26.74 -28.74 1.77
N ILE A 253 -27.37 -29.80 1.27
CA ILE A 253 -28.67 -29.71 0.59
C ILE A 253 -29.74 -29.09 1.50
N SER A 254 -29.66 -29.29 2.82
CA SER A 254 -30.59 -28.68 3.78
C SER A 254 -30.51 -27.14 3.81
N GLU A 255 -29.41 -26.57 3.34
CA GLU A 255 -29.16 -25.13 3.27
C GLU A 255 -29.47 -24.55 1.88
N ALA A 256 -30.12 -25.34 1.01
CA ALA A 256 -30.58 -24.85 -0.29
C ALA A 256 -31.65 -23.76 -0.14
N THR A 257 -31.54 -22.70 -0.93
CA THR A 257 -32.45 -21.54 -0.86
C THR A 257 -33.06 -21.22 -2.22
N TRP A 258 -34.26 -20.64 -2.18
CA TRP A 258 -34.96 -20.16 -3.37
C TRP A 258 -34.42 -18.80 -3.78
N VAL A 259 -34.01 -18.65 -5.05
CA VAL A 259 -33.40 -17.43 -5.55
C VAL A 259 -33.89 -17.10 -6.96
N ALA A 260 -34.16 -15.82 -7.20
CA ALA A 260 -34.34 -15.27 -8.54
C ALA A 260 -32.96 -15.07 -9.21
N LEU A 261 -32.60 -15.99 -10.11
CA LEU A 261 -31.33 -15.92 -10.85
C LEU A 261 -31.52 -15.10 -12.13
N GLN A 262 -31.40 -13.77 -12.05
CA GLN A 262 -31.52 -12.89 -13.22
C GLN A 262 -30.17 -12.47 -13.84
N HIS A 263 -29.03 -12.88 -13.23
CA HIS A 263 -27.69 -12.47 -13.66
C HIS A 263 -27.09 -13.39 -14.73
N SER A 264 -26.31 -12.81 -15.66
CA SER A 264 -25.61 -13.51 -16.74
C SER A 264 -24.69 -14.66 -16.28
N ASN A 265 -24.19 -14.58 -15.04
CA ASN A 265 -23.22 -15.52 -14.47
C ASN A 265 -23.83 -16.92 -14.20
N TYR A 266 -25.15 -17.03 -14.09
CA TYR A 266 -25.84 -18.29 -13.77
C TYR A 266 -26.47 -18.97 -15.00
N LYS A 267 -26.27 -18.37 -16.19
CA LYS A 267 -26.87 -18.82 -17.45
C LYS A 267 -26.55 -20.28 -17.76
N GLN A 268 -25.33 -20.74 -17.47
CA GLN A 268 -24.91 -22.10 -17.76
C GLN A 268 -25.60 -23.13 -16.85
N CYS A 269 -25.65 -22.87 -15.54
CA CYS A 269 -26.26 -23.78 -14.56
C CYS A 269 -27.77 -23.94 -14.79
N ILE A 270 -28.45 -22.85 -15.18
CA ILE A 270 -29.88 -22.86 -15.55
C ILE A 270 -30.10 -23.70 -16.82
N GLN A 271 -29.25 -23.55 -17.83
CA GLN A 271 -29.35 -24.37 -19.04
C GLN A 271 -29.14 -25.86 -18.78
N ASP A 272 -28.18 -26.21 -17.93
CA ASP A 272 -27.90 -27.61 -17.59
C ASP A 272 -29.08 -28.25 -16.81
N TYR A 273 -29.72 -27.49 -15.91
CA TYR A 273 -30.96 -27.90 -15.24
C TYR A 273 -32.11 -28.15 -16.22
N TRP A 274 -32.34 -27.25 -17.18
CA TRP A 274 -33.41 -27.47 -18.17
C TRP A 274 -33.10 -28.61 -19.13
N ARG A 275 -31.84 -28.84 -19.51
CA ARG A 275 -31.46 -29.98 -20.34
C ARG A 275 -31.75 -31.32 -19.67
N THR A 276 -31.56 -31.41 -18.35
CA THR A 276 -31.87 -32.62 -17.57
C THR A 276 -33.37 -32.85 -17.37
N LYS A 277 -34.20 -31.80 -17.47
CA LYS A 277 -35.67 -31.91 -17.44
C LYS A 277 -36.30 -32.21 -18.80
N ILE A 278 -35.64 -31.86 -19.91
CA ILE A 278 -36.13 -32.09 -21.28
C ILE A 278 -35.79 -33.51 -21.78
N SER A 279 -34.89 -34.25 -21.12
CA SER A 279 -34.48 -35.60 -21.54
C SER A 279 -35.41 -36.75 -21.09
N PHE A 280 -36.69 -36.48 -20.83
CA PHE A 280 -37.72 -37.49 -20.55
C PHE A 280 -39.00 -37.18 -21.33
#